data_AF-A0A090LFG0-F1
#
_entry.id   AF-A0A090LFG0-F1
#
_cell.length_a   1.000
_cell.length_b   1.000
_cell.length_c   1.000
_cell.angle_alpha   90.00
_cell.angle_beta   90.00
_cell.angle_gamma   90.00
#
_symmetry.space_group_name_H-M   'P 1'
#
loop_
_entity.id
_entity.type
_entity.pdbx_description
1 polymer ?
#
loop_
_entity_poly.entity_id
_entity_poly.type
_entity_poly.pdbx_seq_one_letter_code
_entity_poly.pdbx_strand_id
1 'polypeptide(L)'
;MFIYIKYGYGRIILAVLSFMTMRSYPFLTAFLYGTSGFLDALDGHLARTYNQSSRFGAMLDQLTDRCTFMALLMCLSVFYPSWTFFFQMVAIIDIASHWLHLHATDLTGKTSHKSSDNPILNLYYTSKPTLFFMCLGNEAFFGLLYLLNFWSGPTFLSISILKIFAVLLFPIAAIKSGISIVHLITASQTVAEHDAKTHR
;
A
#
# COMPACT_ATOMS: atom_id res chain seq x y z
N MET A 1 1.82 23.76 -13.64
CA MET A 1 1.48 22.39 -13.17
C MET A 1 2.75 21.73 -12.69
N PHE A 2 2.80 21.28 -11.43
CA PHE A 2 4.02 20.71 -10.85
C PHE A 2 4.44 19.42 -11.57
N ILE A 3 5.75 19.16 -11.66
CA ILE A 3 6.31 18.07 -12.47
C ILE A 3 5.89 16.69 -11.93
N TYR A 4 5.90 16.50 -10.61
CA TYR A 4 5.51 15.23 -9.97
C TYR A 4 4.02 14.87 -10.17
N ILE A 5 3.13 15.86 -10.36
CA ILE A 5 1.71 15.61 -10.64
C ILE A 5 1.55 14.88 -11.98
N LYS A 6 2.41 15.18 -12.97
CA LYS A 6 2.39 14.46 -14.26
C LYS A 6 2.78 12.99 -14.09
N TYR A 7 3.76 12.70 -13.23
CA TYR A 7 4.13 11.33 -12.89
C TYR A 7 3.02 10.60 -12.12
N GLY A 8 2.32 11.29 -11.22
CA GLY A 8 1.14 10.77 -10.53
C GLY A 8 0.03 10.34 -11.50
N TYR A 9 -0.30 11.14 -12.52
CA TYR A 9 -1.25 10.73 -13.56
C TYR A 9 -0.74 9.56 -14.41
N GLY A 10 0.56 9.52 -14.70
CA GLY A 10 1.19 8.39 -15.39
C GLY A 10 1.03 7.08 -14.62
N ARG A 11 1.19 7.11 -13.29
CA ARG A 11 0.97 5.96 -12.40
C ARG A 11 -0.47 5.45 -12.47
N ILE A 12 -1.45 6.37 -12.47
CA ILE A 12 -2.87 5.99 -12.60
C ILE A 12 -3.12 5.26 -13.93
N ILE A 13 -2.56 5.76 -15.04
CA ILE A 13 -2.70 5.11 -16.35
C ILE A 13 -2.07 3.71 -16.32
N LEU A 14 -0.85 3.57 -15.79
CA LEU A 14 -0.17 2.27 -15.67
C LEU A 14 -0.95 1.30 -14.77
N ALA A 15 -1.52 1.79 -13.66
CA ALA A 15 -2.36 1.01 -12.77
C ALA A 15 -3.61 0.49 -13.51
N VAL A 16 -4.34 1.36 -14.21
CA VAL A 16 -5.52 0.97 -15.00
C VAL A 16 -5.16 -0.06 -16.08
N LEU A 17 -4.05 0.13 -16.80
CA LEU A 17 -3.58 -0.85 -17.78
C LEU A 17 -3.21 -2.19 -17.13
N SER A 18 -2.65 -2.16 -15.92
CA SER A 18 -2.40 -3.39 -15.15
C SER A 18 -3.71 -4.11 -14.82
N PHE A 19 -4.76 -3.39 -14.42
CA PHE A 19 -6.06 -4.00 -14.10
C PHE A 19 -6.69 -4.68 -15.33
N MET A 20 -6.57 -4.07 -16.50
CA MET A 20 -7.08 -4.65 -17.75
C MET A 20 -6.32 -5.92 -18.17
N THR A 21 -5.03 -6.02 -17.83
CA THR A 21 -4.16 -7.13 -18.25
C THR A 21 -4.07 -8.27 -17.24
N MET A 22 -4.51 -8.03 -15.99
CA MET A 22 -4.36 -8.94 -14.84
C MET A 22 -4.81 -10.39 -15.08
N ARG A 23 -5.82 -10.62 -15.92
CA ARG A 23 -6.35 -11.97 -16.18
C ARG A 23 -5.68 -12.69 -17.34
N SER A 24 -5.14 -11.94 -18.31
CA SER A 24 -4.75 -12.48 -19.62
C SER A 24 -3.23 -12.45 -19.86
N TYR A 25 -2.54 -11.45 -19.31
CA TYR A 25 -1.12 -11.20 -19.57
C TYR A 25 -0.36 -10.98 -18.26
N PRO A 26 0.00 -12.06 -17.52
CA PRO A 26 0.51 -11.95 -16.16
C PRO A 26 1.87 -11.25 -16.05
N PHE A 27 2.79 -11.53 -16.98
CA PHE A 27 4.11 -10.88 -16.99
C PHE A 27 4.03 -9.40 -17.37
N LEU A 28 3.16 -9.05 -18.32
CA LEU A 28 2.90 -7.65 -18.67
C LEU A 28 2.27 -6.91 -17.48
N THR A 29 1.31 -7.54 -16.81
CA THR A 29 0.70 -6.99 -15.59
C THR A 29 1.74 -6.72 -14.52
N ALA A 30 2.61 -7.70 -14.23
CA ALA A 30 3.66 -7.54 -13.23
C ALA A 30 4.63 -6.40 -13.58
N PHE A 31 4.98 -6.25 -14.87
CA PHE A 31 5.79 -5.14 -15.35
C PHE A 31 5.09 -3.78 -15.19
N LEU A 32 3.83 -3.65 -15.62
CA LEU A 32 3.05 -2.41 -15.51
C LEU A 32 2.80 -2.01 -14.05
N TYR A 33 2.38 -2.97 -13.23
CA TYR A 33 2.15 -2.80 -11.80
C TYR A 33 3.44 -2.40 -11.07
N GLY A 34 4.53 -3.15 -11.31
CA GLY A 34 5.84 -2.87 -10.73
C GLY A 34 6.40 -1.51 -11.15
N THR A 35 6.21 -1.13 -12.42
CA THR A 35 6.61 0.19 -12.93
C THR A 35 5.80 1.30 -12.27
N SER A 36 4.49 1.12 -12.08
CA SER A 36 3.65 2.09 -11.36
C SER A 36 4.12 2.29 -9.92
N GLY A 37 4.41 1.20 -9.20
CA GLY A 37 4.97 1.26 -7.83
C GLY A 37 6.40 1.79 -7.77
N PHE A 38 7.20 1.67 -8.83
CA PHE A 38 8.52 2.28 -8.88
C PHE A 38 8.44 3.81 -9.08
N LEU A 39 7.51 4.26 -9.93
CA LEU A 39 7.26 5.68 -10.16
C LEU A 39 6.77 6.41 -8.90
N ASP A 40 6.10 5.72 -7.98
CA ASP A 40 5.74 6.22 -6.65
C ASP A 40 6.96 6.73 -5.87
N ALA A 41 7.96 5.87 -5.72
CA ALA A 41 9.17 6.24 -5.00
C ALA A 41 9.90 7.42 -5.66
N LEU A 42 9.85 7.51 -7.00
CA LEU A 42 10.44 8.59 -7.76
C LEU A 42 9.68 9.90 -7.62
N ASP A 43 8.35 9.92 -7.70
CA ASP A 43 7.58 11.16 -7.61
C ASP A 43 7.74 11.82 -6.23
N GLY A 44 7.76 11.02 -5.16
CA GLY A 44 7.97 11.49 -3.80
C GLY A 44 9.42 11.94 -3.55
N HIS A 45 10.39 11.34 -4.25
CA HIS A 45 11.78 11.82 -4.21
C HIS A 45 11.91 13.17 -4.92
N LEU A 46 11.41 13.28 -6.16
CA LEU A 46 11.47 14.50 -6.96
C LEU A 46 10.71 15.65 -6.30
N ALA A 47 9.52 15.41 -5.74
CA ALA A 47 8.74 16.43 -5.05
C ALA A 47 9.47 17.05 -3.85
N ARG A 48 10.32 16.28 -3.16
CA ARG A 48 11.16 16.77 -2.05
C ARG A 48 12.39 17.51 -2.56
N THR A 49 13.08 16.93 -3.55
CA THR A 49 14.31 17.52 -4.12
C THR A 49 14.04 18.88 -4.78
N TYR A 50 12.91 19.02 -5.49
CA TYR A 50 12.53 20.29 -6.13
C TYR A 50 11.69 21.20 -5.21
N ASN A 51 11.49 20.83 -3.94
CA ASN A 51 10.65 21.57 -2.99
C ASN A 51 9.24 21.91 -3.52
N GLN A 52 8.64 20.99 -4.28
CA GLN A 52 7.32 21.16 -4.90
C GLN A 52 6.22 20.36 -4.18
N SER A 53 6.50 19.83 -2.99
CA SER A 53 5.55 19.00 -2.23
C SER A 53 4.22 19.74 -2.00
N SER A 54 3.10 19.11 -2.36
CA SER A 54 1.76 19.66 -2.11
C SER A 54 0.87 18.66 -1.41
N ARG A 55 -0.14 19.17 -0.69
CA ARG A 55 -1.17 18.36 -0.02
C ARG A 55 -1.96 17.52 -1.02
N PHE A 56 -2.37 18.11 -2.15
CA PHE A 56 -3.08 17.39 -3.20
C PHE A 56 -2.24 16.24 -3.77
N GLY A 57 -0.95 16.49 -4.04
CA GLY A 57 -0.02 15.46 -4.49
C GLY A 57 0.08 14.29 -3.53
N ALA A 58 0.29 14.56 -2.25
CA ALA A 58 0.37 13.53 -1.22
C ALA A 58 -0.93 12.73 -1.04
N MET A 59 -2.09 13.38 -1.20
CA MET A 59 -3.39 12.69 -1.15
C MET A 59 -3.62 11.82 -2.39
N LEU A 60 -3.29 12.32 -3.58
CA LEU A 60 -3.41 11.59 -4.84
C LEU A 60 -2.52 10.35 -4.85
N ASP A 61 -1.30 10.50 -4.35
CA ASP A 61 -0.32 9.45 -4.14
C ASP A 61 -0.88 8.31 -3.27
N GLN A 62 -1.26 8.64 -2.04
CA GLN A 62 -1.82 7.70 -1.09
C GLN A 62 -3.07 6.99 -1.63
N LEU A 63 -3.96 7.71 -2.31
CA LEU A 63 -5.17 7.14 -2.90
C LEU A 63 -4.85 6.16 -4.04
N THR A 64 -3.90 6.51 -4.91
CA THR A 64 -3.49 5.67 -6.04
C THR A 64 -2.90 4.35 -5.55
N ASP A 65 -2.07 4.37 -4.51
CA ASP A 65 -1.54 3.17 -3.88
C ASP A 65 -2.66 2.25 -3.36
N ARG A 66 -3.62 2.81 -2.61
CA ARG A 66 -4.70 2.02 -2.02
C ARG A 66 -5.59 1.40 -3.08
N CYS A 67 -5.95 2.16 -4.11
CA CYS A 67 -6.75 1.65 -5.23
C CYS A 67 -6.04 0.53 -5.98
N THR A 68 -4.73 0.69 -6.22
CA THR A 68 -3.91 -0.29 -6.94
C THR A 68 -3.75 -1.58 -6.16
N PHE A 69 -3.47 -1.48 -4.86
CA PHE A 69 -3.38 -2.63 -3.97
C PHE A 69 -4.73 -3.36 -3.82
N MET A 70 -5.83 -2.61 -3.67
CA MET A 70 -7.17 -3.18 -3.60
C MET A 70 -7.53 -3.95 -4.89
N ALA A 71 -7.21 -3.41 -6.07
CA ALA A 71 -7.45 -4.09 -7.34
C ALA A 71 -6.68 -5.42 -7.44
N LEU A 72 -5.44 -5.47 -6.95
CA LEU A 72 -4.66 -6.71 -6.84
C LEU A 72 -5.36 -7.73 -5.93
N LEU A 73 -5.83 -7.31 -4.74
CA LEU A 73 -6.54 -8.19 -3.80
C LEU A 73 -7.88 -8.71 -4.36
N MET A 74 -8.60 -7.87 -5.11
CA MET A 74 -9.81 -8.28 -5.82
C MET A 74 -9.49 -9.36 -6.86
N CYS A 75 -8.43 -9.18 -7.64
CA CYS A 75 -7.98 -10.18 -8.61
C CYS A 75 -7.60 -11.50 -7.93
N LEU A 76 -6.86 -11.44 -6.82
CA LEU A 76 -6.49 -12.59 -6.01
C LEU A 76 -7.70 -13.33 -5.44
N SER A 77 -8.77 -12.63 -5.07
CA SER A 77 -10.02 -13.24 -4.63
C SER A 77 -10.68 -14.08 -5.72
N VAL A 78 -10.53 -13.70 -6.99
CA VAL A 78 -11.00 -14.49 -8.13
C VAL A 78 -10.11 -15.72 -8.37
N PHE A 79 -8.79 -15.59 -8.18
CA PHE A 79 -7.85 -16.70 -8.37
C PHE A 79 -7.88 -17.73 -7.23
N TYR A 80 -8.10 -17.28 -6.00
CA TYR A 80 -8.14 -18.12 -4.81
C TYR A 80 -9.46 -17.93 -4.03
N PRO A 81 -10.60 -18.43 -4.55
CA PRO A 81 -11.92 -18.16 -3.96
C PRO A 81 -12.06 -18.56 -2.49
N SER A 82 -11.41 -19.64 -2.06
CA SER A 82 -11.40 -20.10 -0.67
C SER A 82 -10.79 -19.09 0.31
N TRP A 83 -9.95 -18.17 -0.18
CA TRP A 83 -9.27 -17.14 0.61
C TRP A 83 -9.90 -15.75 0.47
N THR A 84 -11.05 -15.64 -0.20
CA THR A 84 -11.73 -14.35 -0.46
C THR A 84 -11.95 -13.54 0.81
N PHE A 85 -12.43 -14.18 1.89
CA PHE A 85 -12.65 -13.49 3.16
C PHE A 85 -11.36 -12.87 3.72
N PHE A 86 -10.23 -13.58 3.60
CA PHE A 86 -8.94 -13.06 4.04
C PHE A 86 -8.53 -11.81 3.24
N PHE A 87 -8.61 -11.86 1.91
CA PHE A 87 -8.28 -10.68 1.08
C PHE A 87 -9.23 -9.51 1.31
N GLN A 88 -10.52 -9.77 1.55
CA GLN A 88 -11.49 -8.75 1.91
C GLN A 88 -11.12 -8.06 3.23
N MET A 89 -10.75 -8.83 4.27
CA MET A 89 -10.34 -8.25 5.54
C MET A 89 -9.08 -7.40 5.40
N VAL A 90 -8.07 -7.87 4.65
CA VAL A 90 -6.86 -7.09 4.37
C VAL A 90 -7.19 -5.77 3.66
N ALA A 91 -8.05 -5.81 2.63
CA ALA A 91 -8.44 -4.61 1.88
C ALA A 91 -9.21 -3.60 2.74
N ILE A 92 -10.19 -4.08 3.53
CA ILE A 92 -11.03 -3.25 4.39
C ILE A 92 -10.19 -2.57 5.48
N ILE A 93 -9.33 -3.34 6.15
CA ILE A 93 -8.46 -2.81 7.21
C ILE A 93 -7.52 -1.76 6.63
N ASP A 94 -6.90 -2.01 5.47
CA ASP A 94 -5.97 -1.08 4.85
C ASP A 94 -6.64 0.24 4.45
N ILE A 95 -7.83 0.19 3.82
CA ILE A 95 -8.56 1.41 3.45
C ILE A 95 -9.07 2.15 4.69
N ALA A 96 -9.70 1.44 5.63
CA ALA A 96 -10.28 2.07 6.81
C ALA A 96 -9.21 2.76 7.66
N SER A 97 -8.06 2.10 7.89
CA SER A 97 -6.97 2.67 8.70
C SER A 97 -6.41 3.94 8.09
N HIS A 98 -6.13 3.92 6.79
CA HIS A 98 -5.53 5.05 6.08
C HIS A 98 -6.51 6.20 5.91
N TRP A 99 -7.79 5.91 5.63
CA TRP A 99 -8.83 6.93 5.50
C TRP A 99 -9.06 7.67 6.82
N LEU A 100 -9.24 6.93 7.92
CA LEU A 100 -9.48 7.54 9.23
C LEU A 100 -8.25 8.29 9.72
N HIS A 101 -7.04 7.78 9.45
CA HIS A 101 -5.83 8.48 9.83
C HIS A 101 -5.60 9.78 9.04
N LEU A 102 -5.90 9.78 7.74
CA LEU A 102 -5.88 10.99 6.94
C LEU A 102 -6.87 12.01 7.50
N HIS A 103 -8.09 11.58 7.82
CA HIS A 103 -9.10 12.44 8.42
C HIS A 103 -8.66 13.00 9.79
N ALA A 104 -8.11 12.17 10.66
CA ALA A 104 -7.57 12.58 11.96
C ALA A 104 -6.42 13.60 11.82
N THR A 105 -5.55 13.41 10.85
CA THR A 105 -4.45 14.35 10.54
C THR A 105 -5.00 15.71 10.10
N ASP A 106 -6.01 15.68 9.23
CA ASP A 106 -6.66 16.87 8.70
C ASP A 106 -7.41 17.65 9.80
N LEU A 107 -8.11 16.96 10.70
CA LEU A 107 -8.80 17.56 11.85
C LEU A 107 -7.84 18.20 12.85
N THR A 108 -6.72 17.52 13.14
CA THR A 108 -5.74 18.00 14.14
C THR A 108 -4.75 19.04 13.59
N GLY A 109 -4.80 19.34 12.29
CA GLY A 109 -3.87 20.27 11.63
C GLY A 109 -2.42 19.78 11.61
N LYS A 110 -2.17 18.48 11.87
CA LYS A 110 -0.83 17.89 11.79
C LYS A 110 -0.35 17.96 10.33
N THR A 111 0.91 18.34 10.12
CA THR A 111 1.46 18.58 8.76
C THR A 111 1.69 17.29 7.95
N SER A 112 1.64 16.11 8.59
CA SER A 112 1.84 14.82 7.91
C SER A 112 1.04 13.68 8.56
N HIS A 113 0.36 12.90 7.72
CA HIS A 113 -0.32 11.64 8.06
C HIS A 113 0.65 10.47 8.34
N LYS A 114 1.94 10.76 8.52
CA LYS A 114 2.97 9.78 8.87
C LYS A 114 3.56 10.07 10.25
N SER A 115 2.82 10.78 11.09
CA SER A 115 3.22 11.14 12.46
C SER A 115 2.22 10.58 13.47
N SER A 116 2.72 9.86 14.47
CA SER A 116 1.90 9.25 15.52
C SER A 116 2.64 9.25 16.85
N ASP A 117 1.90 9.47 17.92
CA ASP A 117 2.40 9.48 19.29
C ASP A 117 2.51 8.06 19.88
N ASN A 118 1.99 7.04 19.17
CA ASN A 118 2.08 5.64 19.58
C ASN A 118 3.48 5.07 19.30
N PRO A 119 4.15 4.38 20.27
CA PRO A 119 5.51 3.88 20.10
C PRO A 119 5.72 2.92 18.91
N ILE A 120 4.74 2.09 18.61
CA ILE A 120 4.82 1.11 17.51
C ILE A 120 4.74 1.82 16.17
N LEU A 121 3.80 2.76 16.02
CA LEU A 121 3.68 3.59 14.84
C LEU A 121 4.86 4.54 14.69
N ASN A 122 5.40 5.05 15.80
CA ASN A 122 6.57 5.90 15.79
C ASN A 122 7.79 5.13 15.30
N LEU A 123 8.02 3.89 15.75
CA LEU A 123 9.09 3.03 15.21
C LEU A 123 8.90 2.76 13.70
N TYR A 124 7.66 2.49 13.28
CA TYR A 124 7.31 2.26 11.88
C TYR A 124 7.57 3.48 10.99
N TYR A 125 7.26 4.69 11.47
CA TYR A 125 7.42 5.94 10.72
C TYR A 125 8.79 6.62 10.86
N THR A 126 9.51 6.39 11.96
CA THR A 126 10.82 7.02 12.23
C THR A 126 11.87 6.58 11.22
N SER A 127 11.85 5.30 10.82
CA SER A 127 12.84 4.73 9.91
C SER A 127 12.28 4.61 8.49
N LYS A 128 12.65 5.56 7.60
CA LYS A 128 12.30 5.51 6.17
C LYS A 128 12.64 4.16 5.50
N PRO A 129 13.80 3.53 5.77
CA PRO A 129 14.08 2.19 5.26
C PRO A 129 13.07 1.14 5.75
N THR A 130 12.69 1.17 7.03
CA THR A 130 11.72 0.21 7.60
C THR A 130 10.36 0.34 6.92
N LEU A 131 9.88 1.57 6.74
CA LEU A 131 8.64 1.85 6.01
C LEU A 131 8.69 1.31 4.58
N PHE A 132 9.80 1.57 3.86
CA PHE A 132 9.98 1.10 2.50
C PHE A 132 10.01 -0.44 2.42
N PHE A 133 10.77 -1.11 3.28
CA PHE A 133 10.85 -2.57 3.31
C PHE A 133 9.52 -3.23 3.66
N MET A 134 8.76 -2.67 4.61
CA MET A 134 7.44 -3.19 4.97
C MET A 134 6.44 -3.02 3.82
N CYS A 135 6.41 -1.85 3.18
CA CYS A 135 5.56 -1.61 2.02
C CYS A 135 5.93 -2.52 0.85
N LEU A 136 7.21 -2.56 0.47
CA LEU A 136 7.72 -3.38 -0.61
C LEU A 136 7.50 -4.87 -0.35
N GLY A 137 7.78 -5.35 0.87
CA GLY A 137 7.61 -6.76 1.22
C GLY A 137 6.16 -7.21 1.17
N ASN A 138 5.22 -6.36 1.59
CA ASN A 138 3.79 -6.62 1.44
C ASN A 138 3.36 -6.65 -0.03
N GLU A 139 3.73 -5.64 -0.83
CA GLU A 139 3.42 -5.61 -2.26
C GLU A 139 4.01 -6.84 -2.98
N ALA A 140 5.26 -7.18 -2.66
CA ALA A 140 5.93 -8.35 -3.21
C ALA A 140 5.24 -9.65 -2.80
N PHE A 141 4.75 -9.78 -1.57
CA PHE A 141 3.99 -10.97 -1.15
C PHE A 141 2.73 -11.18 -2.01
N PHE A 142 1.87 -10.16 -2.12
CA PHE A 142 0.64 -10.28 -2.91
C PHE A 142 0.92 -10.36 -4.42
N GLY A 143 1.95 -9.67 -4.91
CA GLY A 143 2.43 -9.80 -6.29
C GLY A 143 2.97 -11.19 -6.63
N LEU A 144 3.65 -11.85 -5.67
CA LEU A 144 4.08 -13.24 -5.82
C LEU A 144 2.90 -14.21 -5.82
N LEU A 145 1.91 -14.02 -4.94
CA LEU A 145 0.67 -14.82 -4.97
C LEU A 145 -0.04 -14.70 -6.32
N TYR A 146 -0.03 -13.50 -6.91
CA TYR A 146 -0.58 -13.25 -8.24
C TYR A 146 0.19 -14.03 -9.31
N LEU A 147 1.53 -13.94 -9.32
CA LEU A 147 2.36 -14.67 -10.28
C LEU A 147 2.26 -16.19 -10.12
N LEU A 148 2.20 -16.68 -8.88
CA LEU A 148 2.09 -18.11 -8.54
C LEU A 148 0.84 -18.77 -9.13
N ASN A 149 -0.24 -18.00 -9.35
CA ASN A 149 -1.44 -18.50 -10.01
C ASN A 149 -1.18 -18.92 -11.47
N PHE A 150 -0.24 -18.26 -12.16
CA PHE A 150 0.05 -18.50 -13.58
C PHE A 150 1.31 -19.33 -13.79
N TRP A 151 2.35 -19.07 -13.00
CA TRP A 151 3.65 -19.68 -13.17
C TRP A 151 4.30 -19.96 -11.81
N SER A 152 4.64 -21.23 -11.58
CA SER A 152 5.26 -21.67 -10.32
C SER A 152 6.76 -21.37 -10.26
N GLY A 153 7.39 -20.77 -11.26
CA GLY A 153 8.81 -20.47 -11.20
C GLY A 153 9.74 -21.67 -11.42
N PRO A 154 11.05 -21.43 -11.51
CA PRO A 154 12.05 -22.49 -11.47
C PRO A 154 11.97 -23.25 -10.13
N THR A 155 12.18 -24.56 -10.20
CA THR A 155 12.21 -25.42 -9.02
C THR A 155 13.65 -25.57 -8.53
N PHE A 156 13.84 -25.42 -7.21
CA PHE A 156 15.08 -25.73 -6.51
C PHE A 156 14.76 -26.82 -5.48
N LEU A 157 15.46 -27.95 -5.53
CA LEU A 157 15.19 -29.12 -4.66
C LEU A 157 13.71 -29.55 -4.68
N SER A 158 13.08 -29.58 -5.86
CA SER A 158 11.67 -29.93 -6.05
C SER A 158 10.65 -28.97 -5.43
N ILE A 159 11.10 -27.82 -4.90
CA ILE A 159 10.24 -26.76 -4.36
C ILE A 159 10.31 -25.55 -5.32
N SER A 160 9.16 -24.96 -5.60
CA SER A 160 9.09 -23.71 -6.37
C SER A 160 9.77 -22.57 -5.61
N ILE A 161 10.72 -21.90 -6.26
CA ILE A 161 11.43 -20.75 -5.69
C ILE A 161 10.45 -19.62 -5.31
N LEU A 162 9.44 -19.37 -6.15
CA LEU A 162 8.43 -18.35 -5.88
C LEU A 162 7.61 -18.64 -4.62
N LYS A 163 7.30 -19.92 -4.35
CA LYS A 163 6.63 -20.32 -3.11
C LYS A 163 7.50 -20.07 -1.89
N ILE A 164 8.81 -20.34 -1.98
CA ILE A 164 9.75 -20.06 -0.89
C ILE A 164 9.74 -18.56 -0.57
N PHE A 165 9.87 -17.70 -1.60
CA PHE A 165 9.81 -16.26 -1.39
C PHE A 165 8.47 -15.78 -0.83
N ALA A 166 7.35 -16.33 -1.31
CA ALA A 166 6.03 -15.98 -0.78
C ALA A 166 5.92 -16.34 0.72
N VAL A 167 6.42 -17.51 1.13
CA VAL A 167 6.43 -17.91 2.56
C VAL A 167 7.34 -17.01 3.38
N LEU A 168 8.50 -16.61 2.85
CA LEU A 168 9.42 -15.69 3.53
C LEU A 168 8.84 -14.28 3.70
N LEU A 169 8.04 -13.81 2.74
CA LEU A 169 7.42 -12.48 2.78
C LEU A 169 6.08 -12.44 3.52
N PHE A 170 5.44 -13.60 3.75
CA PHE A 170 4.17 -13.67 4.48
C PHE A 170 4.22 -13.01 5.88
N PRO A 171 5.24 -13.25 6.73
CA PRO A 171 5.36 -12.56 8.01
C PRO A 171 5.38 -11.03 7.88
N ILE A 172 6.02 -10.50 6.84
CA ILE A 172 6.06 -9.05 6.59
C ILE A 172 4.67 -8.52 6.25
N ALA A 173 3.93 -9.21 5.38
CA ALA A 173 2.56 -8.86 5.05
C ALA A 173 1.65 -8.92 6.30
N ALA A 174 1.77 -9.96 7.12
CA ALA A 174 1.00 -10.11 8.35
C ALA A 174 1.31 -9.00 9.37
N ILE A 175 2.58 -8.67 9.57
CA ILE A 175 3.01 -7.57 10.45
C ILE A 175 2.45 -6.23 9.93
N LYS A 176 2.54 -5.97 8.62
CA LYS A 176 2.00 -4.74 8.02
C LYS A 176 0.48 -4.63 8.22
N SER A 177 -0.27 -5.71 7.99
CA SER A 177 -1.72 -5.72 8.28
C SER A 177 -2.01 -5.48 9.77
N GLY A 178 -1.21 -6.04 10.68
CA GLY A 178 -1.30 -5.75 12.10
C GLY A 178 -1.03 -4.28 12.43
N ILE A 179 -0.03 -3.66 11.81
CA ILE A 179 0.26 -2.23 11.96
C ILE A 179 -0.93 -1.39 11.46
N SER A 180 -1.57 -1.75 10.35
CA SER A 180 -2.78 -1.06 9.88
C SER A 180 -3.93 -1.09 10.89
N ILE A 181 -4.08 -2.18 11.67
CA ILE A 181 -5.06 -2.23 12.77
C ILE A 181 -4.70 -1.24 13.88
N VAL A 182 -3.43 -1.24 14.32
CA VAL A 182 -2.96 -0.28 15.35
C VAL A 182 -3.14 1.15 14.86
N HIS A 183 -2.91 1.38 13.58
CA HIS A 183 -3.09 2.66 12.91
C HIS A 183 -4.54 3.11 12.95
N LEU A 184 -5.48 2.21 12.65
CA LEU A 184 -6.91 2.46 12.74
C LEU A 184 -7.33 2.82 14.17
N ILE A 185 -6.90 2.05 15.18
CA ILE A 185 -7.25 2.29 16.59
C ILE A 185 -6.75 3.67 17.04
N THR A 186 -5.49 3.99 16.72
CA THR A 186 -4.87 5.26 17.11
C THR A 186 -5.55 6.46 16.43
N ALA A 187 -5.94 6.30 15.15
CA ALA A 187 -6.70 7.32 14.44
C ALA A 187 -8.10 7.53 15.06
N SER A 188 -8.81 6.45 15.40
CA SER A 188 -10.12 6.53 16.08
C SER A 188 -10.04 7.28 17.41
N GLN A 189 -9.02 6.97 18.22
CA GLN A 189 -8.79 7.66 19.49
C GLN A 189 -8.54 9.16 19.29
N THR A 190 -7.72 9.51 18.29
CA THR A 190 -7.41 10.91 17.97
C THR A 190 -8.67 11.70 17.58
N VAL A 191 -9.55 11.11 16.76
CA VAL A 191 -10.81 11.76 16.35
C VAL A 191 -11.75 11.91 17.55
N ALA A 192 -11.93 10.86 18.36
CA ALA A 192 -12.79 10.90 19.53
C ALA A 192 -12.32 11.94 20.57
N GLU A 193 -11.01 12.07 20.78
CA GLU A 193 -10.43 13.10 21.66
C GLU A 193 -10.64 14.52 21.11
N HIS A 194 -10.55 14.69 19.79
CA HIS A 194 -10.83 15.96 19.14
C HIS A 194 -12.30 16.36 19.36
N ASP A 195 -13.24 15.46 19.07
CA ASP A 195 -14.68 15.70 19.25
C ASP A 195 -15.03 16.04 20.71
N ALA A 196 -14.41 15.33 21.67
CA ALA A 196 -14.61 15.58 23.09
C ALA A 196 -14.12 16.97 23.54
N LYS A 197 -13.16 17.58 22.83
CA LYS A 197 -12.64 18.93 23.09
C LYS A 197 -13.47 20.01 22.40
N THR A 198 -13.99 19.75 21.20
CA THR A 198 -14.78 20.71 20.41
C THR A 198 -16.21 20.86 20.92
N HIS A 199 -16.77 19.82 21.55
CA HIS A 199 -18.15 19.82 22.07
C HIS A 199 -18.26 20.05 23.59
N ARG A 200 -17.21 20.57 24.23
CA ARG A 200 -17.24 21.13 25.59
C ARG A 200 -17.17 22.64 25.54
#